data_AF-A0AAU3L5F5-F1
#
_entry.id   AF-A0AAU3L5F5-F1
#
_cell.length_a   1.000
_cell.length_b   1.000
_cell.length_c   1.000
_cell.angle_alpha   90.00
_cell.angle_beta   90.00
_cell.angle_gamma   90.00
#
_symmetry.space_group_name_H-M   'P 1'
#
loop_
_entity.id
_entity.type
_entity.pdbx_description
1 polymer ?
#
loop_
_entity_poly.entity_id
_entity_poly.type
_entity_poly.pdbx_seq_one_letter_code
_entity_poly.pdbx_strand_id
1 'polypeptide(L)'
;MELELDGGARVALETGPAGVLLAVRPAADQGAAVLCSPGRARELAAALVRAADEAERVRPAEHVTVEARELQRGDVRDSDRSMTVDRVRVLGDSVQVTWKSDTGRSWTQDYAADTVIGLRRSV
;
A
#
# COMPACT_ATOMS: atom_id res chain seq x y z
N MET A 1 9.96 2.57 15.91
CA MET A 1 11.44 2.59 15.78
C MET A 1 11.97 3.78 16.55
N GLU A 2 13.04 3.62 17.31
CA GLU A 2 13.68 4.73 18.05
C GLU A 2 15.10 5.01 17.54
N LEU A 3 15.46 6.29 17.50
CA LEU A 3 16.76 6.81 17.08
C LEU A 3 17.23 7.84 18.11
N GLU A 4 18.52 7.85 18.41
CA GLU A 4 19.14 8.88 19.24
C GLU A 4 20.00 9.80 18.37
N LEU A 5 19.78 11.10 18.52
CA LEU A 5 20.51 12.15 17.80
C LEU A 5 21.61 12.74 18.69
N ASP A 6 22.51 13.48 18.07
CA ASP A 6 23.58 14.19 18.78
C ASP A 6 22.98 15.13 19.84
N GLY A 7 23.58 15.15 21.03
CA GLY A 7 23.05 15.91 22.17
C GLY A 7 21.94 15.21 22.96
N GLY A 8 21.68 13.92 22.69
CA GLY A 8 20.80 13.06 23.51
C GLY A 8 19.30 13.18 23.19
N ALA A 9 18.94 13.92 22.12
CA ALA A 9 17.57 13.99 21.68
C ALA A 9 17.11 12.64 21.13
N ARG A 10 15.90 12.21 21.51
CA ARG A 10 15.31 10.94 21.07
C ARG A 10 14.23 11.17 20.04
N VAL A 11 14.24 10.36 19.01
CA VAL A 11 13.27 10.36 17.94
C VAL A 11 12.58 9.01 17.89
N ALA A 12 11.26 9.03 18.05
CA ALA A 12 10.42 7.87 17.86
C ALA A 12 9.62 8.01 16.56
N LEU A 13 9.61 6.94 15.78
CA LEU A 13 8.86 6.78 14.55
C LEU A 13 7.84 5.67 14.72
N GLU A 14 6.58 6.02 14.51
CA GLU A 14 5.45 5.10 14.54
C GLU A 14 4.74 5.15 13.19
N THR A 15 4.43 3.98 12.66
CA THR A 15 3.69 3.84 11.41
C THR A 15 2.27 3.41 11.73
N GLY A 16 1.29 4.13 11.20
CA GLY A 16 -0.12 3.83 11.40
C GLY A 16 -0.93 3.96 10.10
N PRO A 17 -2.20 3.52 10.11
CA PRO A 17 -3.06 3.56 8.93
C PRO A 17 -3.29 4.98 8.38
N ALA A 18 -3.09 6.01 9.21
CA ALA A 18 -3.21 7.41 8.82
C ALA A 18 -1.89 8.06 8.33
N GLY A 19 -0.74 7.37 8.42
CA GLY A 19 0.57 7.88 7.99
C GLY A 19 1.70 7.60 8.97
N VAL A 20 2.76 8.41 8.90
CA VAL A 20 3.96 8.31 9.74
C VAL A 20 3.92 9.38 10.82
N LEU A 21 3.99 8.97 12.09
CA LEU A 21 4.13 9.86 13.23
C LEU A 21 5.60 9.97 13.63
N LEU A 22 6.11 11.20 13.70
CA LEU A 22 7.45 11.53 14.16
C LEU A 22 7.34 12.28 15.50
N ALA A 23 7.77 11.63 16.58
CA ALA A 23 7.85 12.26 17.90
C ALA A 23 9.32 12.56 18.23
N VAL A 24 9.61 13.82 18.54
CA VAL A 24 10.95 14.28 18.92
C VAL A 24 10.93 14.72 20.37
N ARG A 25 11.77 14.11 21.21
CA ARG A 25 11.99 14.51 22.59
C ARG A 25 13.39 15.10 22.74
N PRO A 26 13.53 16.43 22.87
CA PRO A 26 14.82 17.04 23.13
C PRO A 26 15.33 16.66 24.53
N ALA A 27 16.65 16.63 24.70
CA ALA A 27 17.29 16.23 25.97
C ALA A 27 17.19 17.30 27.08
N ALA A 28 16.73 18.51 26.76
CA ALA A 28 16.52 19.62 27.69
C ALA A 28 15.50 20.61 27.11
N ASP A 29 15.10 21.62 27.91
CA ASP A 29 14.11 22.71 27.69
C ASP A 29 14.38 23.64 26.49
N GLN A 30 15.12 23.16 25.50
CA GLN A 30 15.31 23.79 24.21
C GLN A 30 14.10 23.45 23.35
N GLY A 31 13.54 24.46 22.67
CA GLY A 31 12.34 24.33 21.84
C GLY A 31 12.43 23.24 20.77
N ALA A 32 11.37 23.11 19.96
CA ALA A 32 11.12 22.01 19.03
C ALA A 32 12.18 21.73 17.93
N ALA A 33 13.35 22.38 17.96
CA ALA A 33 14.45 22.18 17.03
C ALA A 33 15.56 21.32 17.64
N VAL A 34 16.00 20.29 16.91
CA VAL A 34 17.13 19.43 17.28
C VAL A 34 18.26 19.62 16.28
N LEU A 35 19.46 19.88 16.79
CA LEU A 35 20.69 19.90 15.98
C LEU A 35 21.23 18.47 15.89
N CYS A 36 21.59 18.02 14.69
CA CYS A 36 22.25 16.73 14.48
C CYS A 36 23.38 16.82 13.46
N SER A 37 24.31 15.89 13.53
CA SER A 37 25.40 15.73 12.58
C SER A 37 24.88 15.25 11.22
N PRO A 38 25.64 15.48 10.12
CA PRO A 38 25.25 15.01 8.79
C PRO A 38 25.05 13.48 8.70
N GLY A 39 25.74 12.70 9.54
CA GLY A 39 25.56 11.24 9.61
C GLY A 39 24.18 10.88 10.15
N ARG A 40 23.83 11.44 11.32
CA ARG A 40 22.53 11.23 11.96
C ARG A 40 21.36 11.76 11.14
N ALA A 41 21.55 12.88 10.45
CA ALA A 41 20.56 13.40 9.50
C ALA A 41 20.22 12.39 8.39
N ARG A 42 21.23 11.71 7.81
CA ARG A 42 21.00 10.69 6.79
C ARG A 42 20.31 9.45 7.35
N GLU A 43 20.66 9.03 8.57
CA GLU A 43 20.00 7.91 9.24
C GLU A 43 18.51 8.19 9.49
N LEU A 44 18.18 9.39 9.96
CA LEU A 44 16.80 9.84 10.15
C LEU A 44 16.03 9.89 8.83
N ALA A 45 16.64 10.43 7.77
CA ALA A 45 16.02 10.44 6.44
C ALA A 45 15.73 9.03 5.94
N ALA A 46 16.68 8.10 6.05
CA ALA A 46 16.49 6.70 5.64
C ALA A 46 15.40 6.00 6.48
N ALA A 47 15.32 6.33 7.76
CA ALA A 47 14.27 5.86 8.66
C ALA A 47 12.88 6.37 8.28
N LEU A 48 12.75 7.65 7.91
CA LEU A 48 11.51 8.25 7.43
C LEU A 48 11.05 7.62 6.12
N VAL A 49 11.97 7.39 5.17
CA VAL A 49 11.64 6.71 3.90
C VAL A 49 11.10 5.31 4.18
N ARG A 50 11.77 4.51 5.01
CA ARG A 50 11.28 3.17 5.37
C ARG A 50 9.90 3.21 6.04
N ALA A 51 9.66 4.18 6.92
CA ALA A 51 8.38 4.32 7.59
C ALA A 51 7.27 4.73 6.61
N ALA A 52 7.56 5.60 5.64
CA ALA A 52 6.63 5.98 4.58
C ALA A 52 6.29 4.77 3.69
N ASP A 53 7.30 4.05 3.21
CA ASP A 53 7.10 2.83 2.42
C ASP A 53 6.23 1.81 3.17
N GLU A 54 6.45 1.66 4.49
CA GLU A 54 5.65 0.77 5.32
C GLU A 54 4.20 1.25 5.48
N ALA A 55 3.98 2.56 5.68
CA ALA A 55 2.64 3.13 5.75
C ALA A 55 1.87 2.91 4.43
N GLU A 56 2.56 3.05 3.31
CA GLU A 56 1.99 2.83 1.97
C GLU A 56 1.67 1.36 1.71
N ARG A 57 2.51 0.42 2.19
CA ARG A 57 2.22 -1.02 2.14
C ARG A 57 1.05 -1.45 3.02
N VAL A 58 0.91 -0.84 4.19
CA VAL A 58 -0.12 -1.17 5.19
C VAL A 58 -1.46 -0.48 4.88
N ARG A 59 -1.45 0.63 4.13
CA ARG A 59 -2.69 1.21 3.61
C ARG A 59 -3.41 0.12 2.80
N PRO A 60 -4.64 -0.28 3.18
CA PRO A 60 -5.39 -1.23 2.37
C PRO A 60 -5.45 -0.65 0.97
N ALA A 61 -4.96 -1.40 -0.03
CA ALA A 61 -5.19 -1.09 -1.43
C ALA A 61 -6.65 -0.66 -1.55
N GLU A 62 -6.92 0.53 -2.06
CA GLU A 62 -8.28 1.07 -2.10
C GLU A 62 -9.17 0.00 -2.73
N HIS A 63 -10.08 -0.58 -1.93
CA HIS A 63 -10.93 -1.66 -2.39
C HIS A 63 -11.95 -1.03 -3.33
N VAL A 64 -11.65 -1.09 -4.62
CA VAL A 64 -12.56 -0.58 -5.64
C VAL A 64 -13.49 -1.72 -6.00
N THR A 65 -14.79 -1.45 -6.05
CA THR A 65 -15.77 -2.38 -6.59
C THR A 65 -16.16 -1.93 -7.99
N VAL A 66 -16.20 -2.86 -8.94
CA VAL A 66 -16.65 -2.63 -10.31
C VAL A 66 -17.63 -3.73 -10.71
N GLU A 67 -18.47 -3.47 -11.69
CA GLU A 67 -19.29 -4.52 -12.30
C GLU A 67 -18.42 -5.42 -13.20
N ALA A 68 -18.78 -6.69 -13.37
CA ALA A 68 -18.00 -7.64 -14.15
C ALA A 68 -17.77 -7.17 -15.60
N ARG A 69 -18.74 -6.47 -16.19
CA ARG A 69 -18.63 -5.88 -17.54
C ARG A 69 -17.63 -4.72 -17.64
N GLU A 70 -17.25 -4.13 -16.51
CA GLU A 70 -16.34 -2.99 -16.43
C GLU A 70 -14.89 -3.40 -16.17
N LEU A 71 -14.65 -4.69 -15.90
CA LEU A 71 -13.30 -5.22 -15.70
C LEU A 71 -12.39 -4.94 -16.89
N GLN A 72 -11.17 -4.52 -16.59
CA GLN A 72 -10.11 -4.26 -17.55
C GLN A 72 -8.97 -5.25 -17.37
N ARG A 73 -8.26 -5.51 -18.47
CA ARG A 73 -7.03 -6.30 -18.40
C ARG A 73 -6.03 -5.61 -17.48
N GLY A 74 -5.49 -6.36 -16.52
CA GLY A 74 -4.56 -5.84 -15.52
C GLY A 74 -5.21 -5.57 -14.16
N ASP A 75 -6.55 -5.51 -14.07
CA ASP A 75 -7.23 -5.41 -12.78
C ASP A 75 -6.88 -6.59 -11.89
N VAL A 76 -6.62 -6.32 -10.61
CA VAL A 76 -6.25 -7.33 -9.63
C VAL A 76 -7.42 -7.55 -8.69
N ARG A 77 -7.92 -8.79 -8.60
CA ARG A 77 -9.00 -9.16 -7.69
C ARG A 77 -8.56 -8.99 -6.25
N ASP A 78 -9.43 -8.38 -5.47
CA ASP A 78 -9.30 -8.32 -4.02
C ASP A 78 -9.84 -9.62 -3.41
N SER A 79 -8.93 -10.58 -3.17
CA SER A 79 -9.21 -11.84 -2.49
C SER A 79 -7.94 -12.37 -1.82
N ASP A 80 -8.06 -13.43 -1.00
CA ASP A 80 -6.93 -14.09 -0.32
C ASP A 80 -5.76 -14.46 -1.26
N ARG A 81 -6.03 -14.58 -2.56
CA ARG A 81 -5.01 -14.80 -3.60
C ARG A 81 -5.06 -13.68 -4.63
N SER A 82 -3.91 -13.08 -4.89
CA SER A 82 -3.77 -12.09 -5.97
C SER A 82 -4.02 -12.75 -7.33
N MET A 83 -5.05 -12.28 -8.02
CA MET A 83 -5.45 -12.76 -9.33
C MET A 83 -5.61 -11.58 -10.28
N THR A 84 -4.94 -11.60 -11.41
CA THR A 84 -4.99 -10.52 -12.40
C THR A 84 -5.90 -10.91 -13.56
N VAL A 85 -6.73 -9.98 -14.02
CA VAL A 85 -7.51 -10.14 -15.25
C VAL A 85 -6.56 -10.21 -16.45
N ASP A 86 -6.50 -11.35 -17.12
CA ASP A 86 -5.76 -11.51 -18.38
C ASP A 86 -6.63 -11.18 -19.60
N ARG A 87 -7.93 -11.51 -19.55
CA ARG A 87 -8.88 -11.24 -20.64
C ARG A 87 -10.31 -11.09 -20.11
N VAL A 88 -11.08 -10.21 -20.74
CA VAL A 88 -12.52 -10.06 -20.52
C VAL A 88 -13.25 -10.20 -21.85
N ARG A 89 -14.35 -10.94 -21.86
CA ARG A 89 -15.28 -11.06 -23.00
C ARG A 89 -16.70 -10.84 -22.52
N VAL A 90 -17.32 -9.76 -22.99
CA VAL A 90 -18.74 -9.48 -22.73
C VAL A 90 -19.59 -10.23 -23.75
N LEU A 91 -20.52 -11.04 -23.26
CA LEU A 91 -21.40 -11.93 -24.01
C LEU A 91 -22.86 -11.63 -23.63
N GLY A 92 -23.32 -10.41 -23.96
CA GLY A 92 -24.63 -9.91 -23.55
C GLY A 92 -24.71 -9.74 -22.04
N ASP A 93 -25.62 -10.48 -21.40
CA ASP A 93 -25.85 -10.43 -19.94
C ASP A 93 -24.83 -11.25 -19.14
N SER A 94 -23.90 -11.92 -19.82
CA SER A 94 -22.81 -12.66 -19.19
C SER A 94 -21.45 -12.09 -19.57
N VAL A 95 -20.49 -12.21 -18.67
CA VAL A 95 -19.11 -11.78 -18.88
C VAL A 95 -18.18 -12.94 -18.55
N GLN A 96 -17.39 -13.33 -19.53
CA GLN A 96 -16.37 -14.35 -19.38
C GLN A 96 -15.02 -13.69 -19.07
N VAL A 97 -14.48 -13.97 -17.90
CA VAL A 97 -13.23 -13.39 -17.40
C VAL A 97 -12.17 -14.49 -17.29
N THR A 98 -11.05 -14.30 -17.99
CA THR A 98 -9.85 -15.11 -17.78
C THR A 98 -8.97 -14.46 -16.73
N TRP A 99 -8.76 -15.16 -15.63
CA TRP A 99 -7.88 -14.78 -14.54
C TRP A 99 -6.53 -15.47 -14.69
N LYS A 100 -5.47 -14.79 -14.23
CA LYS A 100 -4.12 -15.31 -14.10
C LYS A 100 -3.65 -15.17 -12.66
N SER A 101 -3.19 -16.25 -12.05
CA SER A 101 -2.54 -16.21 -10.74
C SER A 101 -1.11 -15.71 -10.85
N ASP A 102 -0.57 -15.23 -9.74
CA ASP A 102 0.85 -14.96 -9.51
C ASP A 102 1.79 -16.12 -9.93
N THR A 103 1.32 -17.35 -9.74
CA THR A 103 1.99 -18.62 -10.07
C THR A 103 1.85 -19.01 -11.54
N GLY A 104 1.29 -18.14 -12.38
CA GLY A 104 1.19 -18.32 -13.84
C GLY A 104 0.05 -19.20 -14.32
N ARG A 105 -0.77 -19.76 -13.42
CA ARG A 105 -1.96 -20.52 -13.81
C ARG A 105 -3.03 -19.57 -14.31
N SER A 106 -3.73 -19.97 -15.36
CA SER A 106 -4.83 -19.18 -15.91
C SER A 106 -6.10 -20.02 -15.98
N TRP A 107 -7.25 -19.41 -15.73
CA TRP A 107 -8.55 -20.06 -15.87
C TRP A 107 -9.62 -19.05 -16.23
N THR A 108 -10.72 -19.55 -16.77
CA THR A 108 -11.84 -18.74 -17.22
C THR A 108 -13.04 -18.96 -16.31
N GLN A 109 -13.72 -17.87 -15.95
CA GLN A 109 -14.91 -17.87 -15.11
C GLN A 109 -15.96 -16.96 -15.73
N ASP A 110 -17.20 -17.44 -15.78
CA ASP A 110 -18.34 -16.70 -16.28
C ASP A 110 -19.07 -16.02 -15.11
N TYR A 111 -19.51 -14.78 -15.33
CA TYR A 111 -20.25 -13.95 -14.39
C TYR A 111 -21.49 -13.36 -15.06
N ALA A 112 -22.51 -13.00 -14.29
CA ALA A 112 -23.51 -12.04 -14.76
C ALA A 112 -22.86 -10.66 -14.95
N ALA A 113 -23.28 -9.90 -15.96
CA ALA A 113 -22.64 -8.63 -16.32
C ALA A 113 -22.63 -7.59 -15.20
N ASP A 114 -23.62 -7.63 -14.32
CA ASP A 114 -23.82 -6.77 -13.15
C ASP A 114 -23.20 -7.33 -11.86
N THR A 115 -22.52 -8.48 -11.93
CA THR A 115 -21.83 -9.03 -10.76
C THR A 115 -20.79 -8.03 -10.26
N VAL A 116 -20.91 -7.62 -9.00
CA VAL A 116 -19.93 -6.73 -8.36
C VAL A 116 -18.68 -7.53 -7.99
N ILE A 117 -17.52 -7.04 -8.42
CA ILE A 117 -16.21 -7.64 -8.19
C ILE A 117 -15.31 -6.64 -7.46
N GLY A 118 -14.76 -7.06 -6.32
CA GLY A 118 -13.76 -6.28 -5.57
C GLY A 118 -12.38 -6.37 -6.22
N LEU A 119 -11.71 -5.23 -6.32
CA LEU A 119 -10.39 -5.04 -6.92
C LEU A 119 -9.43 -4.36 -5.94
N ARG A 120 -8.15 -4.72 -6.04
CA ARG A 120 -7.02 -3.96 -5.49
C ARG A 120 -6.50 -3.02 -6.56
N ARG A 121 -6.51 -1.70 -6.28
CA ARG A 121 -5.68 -0.75 -7.02
C ARG A 121 -4.30 -0.64 -6.38
N SER A 122 -3.27 -0.89 -7.17
CA SER A 122 -1.92 -0.39 -6.88
C SER A 122 -1.86 1.06 -7.32
N VAL A 123 -1.51 1.96 -6.40
CA VAL A 123 -1.20 3.37 -6.70
C VAL A 123 0.22 3.48 -7.22
#